data_AF-A0A6B0VL67-F1
#
_entry.id   AF-A0A6B0VL67-F1
#
_cell.length_a   1.000
_cell.length_b   1.000
_cell.length_c   1.000
_cell.angle_alpha   90.00
_cell.angle_beta   90.00
_cell.angle_gamma   90.00
#
_symmetry.space_group_name_H-M   'P 1'
#
loop_
_entity.id
_entity.type
_entity.pdbx_description
1 polymer ?
#
loop_
_entity_poly.entity_id
_entity_poly.type
_entity_poly.pdbx_seq_one_letter_code
_entity_poly.pdbx_strand_id
1 'polypeptide(L)'
;MSQTKQQRNSCPWCSESISREEDTTTIGPPPRSSVGTQQWDLHDSCAGEWEAFADQLSRLAKIGAHPTLIEYPKNNGTDELIEEKQLLHDQ
;
A
#
# COMPACT_ATOMS: atom_id res chain seq x y z
N MET A 1 38.72 -6.55 1.37
CA MET A 1 37.80 -6.10 2.44
C MET A 1 36.72 -5.27 1.79
N SER A 2 35.68 -5.92 1.27
CA SER A 2 34.59 -5.22 0.58
C SER A 2 33.55 -4.85 1.63
N GLN A 3 33.50 -3.56 1.97
CA GLN A 3 32.44 -3.00 2.78
C GLN A 3 31.10 -3.22 2.06
N THR A 4 30.34 -4.21 2.50
CA THR A 4 28.92 -4.33 2.17
C THR A 4 28.23 -3.10 2.73
N LYS A 5 27.90 -2.13 1.86
CA LYS A 5 26.92 -1.08 2.15
C LYS A 5 25.68 -1.79 2.70
N GLN A 6 25.44 -1.69 4.01
CA GLN A 6 24.11 -1.87 4.56
C GLN A 6 23.24 -0.83 3.85
N GLN A 7 22.56 -1.23 2.77
CA GLN A 7 21.41 -0.47 2.29
C GLN A 7 20.46 -0.45 3.48
N ARG A 8 20.27 0.74 4.05
CA ARG A 8 19.25 0.96 5.07
C ARG A 8 17.93 0.65 4.37
N ASN A 9 17.30 -0.50 4.65
CA ASN A 9 15.97 -0.79 4.15
C ASN A 9 15.03 0.25 4.80
N SER A 10 14.59 1.23 4.02
CA SER A 10 13.55 2.17 4.45
C SER A 10 12.21 1.56 4.08
N CYS A 11 11.24 1.61 5.00
CA CYS A 11 9.87 1.24 4.72
C CYS A 11 9.31 2.19 3.64
N PRO A 12 8.94 1.72 2.45
CA PRO A 12 8.43 2.58 1.38
C PRO A 12 7.07 3.22 1.69
N TRP A 13 6.37 2.76 2.72
CA TRP A 13 5.08 3.31 3.13
C TRP A 13 5.23 4.56 4.01
N CYS A 14 5.98 4.47 5.10
CA CYS A 14 6.18 5.59 6.04
C CYS A 14 7.50 6.35 5.84
N SER A 15 8.38 5.89 4.95
CA SER A 15 9.74 6.42 4.72
C SER A 15 10.72 6.31 5.90
N GLU A 16 10.30 5.67 7.01
CA GLU A 16 11.18 5.45 8.16
C GLU A 16 12.14 4.27 7.95
N SER A 17 13.24 4.26 8.70
CA SER A 17 14.22 3.18 8.64
C SER A 17 13.71 1.91 9.32
N ILE A 18 13.92 0.76 8.69
CA ILE A 18 13.68 -0.55 9.30
C ILE A 18 14.89 -0.87 10.18
N SER A 19 14.66 -0.94 11.48
CA SER A 19 15.70 -1.11 12.50
C SER A 19 15.80 -2.53 13.05
N ARG A 20 14.80 -3.39 12.78
CA ARG A 20 14.76 -4.80 13.17
C ARG A 20 14.01 -5.61 12.10
N GLU A 21 14.56 -6.75 11.70
CA GLU A 21 13.93 -7.68 10.74
C GLU A 21 12.73 -8.46 11.35
N GLU A 22 12.54 -8.40 12.67
CA GLU A 22 11.50 -9.18 13.37
C GLU A 22 10.09 -8.56 13.30
N ASP A 23 9.97 -7.27 12.96
CA ASP A 23 8.69 -6.53 12.88
C ASP A 23 8.42 -6.02 11.45
N THR A 24 8.68 -6.88 10.45
CA THR A 24 8.50 -6.51 9.05
C THR A 24 7.77 -7.56 8.23
N THR A 25 6.98 -7.04 7.29
CA THR A 25 6.24 -7.81 6.29
C THR A 25 6.78 -7.50 4.90
N THR A 26 7.17 -8.54 4.14
CA THR A 26 7.65 -8.38 2.77
C THR A 26 6.50 -8.38 1.77
N ILE A 27 6.47 -7.35 0.92
CA ILE A 27 5.53 -7.20 -0.19
C ILE A 27 6.25 -7.32 -1.54
N GLY A 28 5.53 -7.72 -2.59
CA GLY A 28 6.10 -7.85 -3.92
C GLY A 28 5.09 -8.31 -4.96
N PRO A 29 5.50 -8.39 -6.24
CA PRO A 29 4.66 -8.90 -7.30
C PRO A 29 4.26 -10.36 -7.04
N PRO A 30 3.14 -10.84 -7.64
CA PRO A 30 2.73 -12.22 -7.52
C PRO A 30 3.89 -13.16 -7.90
N PRO A 31 4.07 -14.31 -7.22
CA PRO A 31 5.19 -15.22 -7.47
C PRO A 31 5.32 -15.73 -8.91
N ARG A 32 4.25 -15.58 -9.71
CA ARG A 32 4.14 -16.03 -11.10
C ARG A 32 4.36 -14.93 -12.13
N SER A 33 4.48 -13.67 -11.71
CA SER A 33 4.74 -12.56 -12.60
C SER A 33 6.23 -12.52 -12.95
N SER A 34 6.55 -12.49 -14.24
CA SER A 34 7.90 -12.25 -14.75
C SER A 34 8.35 -10.78 -14.60
N VAL A 35 7.49 -9.93 -14.04
CA VAL A 35 7.71 -8.50 -13.85
C VAL A 35 8.48 -8.30 -12.54
N GLY A 36 9.80 -8.48 -12.61
CA GLY A 36 10.76 -8.14 -11.55
C GLY A 36 10.67 -9.01 -10.29
N THR A 37 11.82 -9.44 -9.77
CA THR A 37 11.93 -10.11 -8.46
C THR A 37 12.00 -9.10 -7.31
N GLN A 38 11.53 -7.88 -7.52
CA GLN A 38 11.74 -6.81 -6.55
C GLN A 38 10.72 -6.96 -5.43
N GLN A 39 11.25 -7.19 -4.23
CA GLN A 39 10.50 -7.26 -2.99
C GLN A 39 10.88 -6.06 -2.13
N TRP A 40 9.95 -5.63 -1.30
CA TRP A 40 10.15 -4.53 -0.35
C TRP A 40 9.66 -4.95 1.02
N ASP A 41 10.36 -4.50 2.06
CA ASP A 41 9.95 -4.73 3.44
C ASP A 41 9.16 -3.52 3.94
N LEU A 42 8.03 -3.78 4.58
CA LEU A 42 7.23 -2.81 5.33
C LEU A 42 7.36 -3.09 6.82
N HIS A 43 7.20 -2.06 7.66
CA HIS A 43 6.84 -2.31 9.06
C HIS A 43 5.48 -3.00 9.13
N ASP A 44 5.27 -3.90 10.09
CA ASP A 44 3.99 -4.60 10.24
C ASP A 44 2.81 -3.64 10.45
N SER A 45 3.02 -2.52 11.12
CA SER A 45 2.02 -1.46 11.25
C SER A 45 1.62 -0.85 9.91
N CYS A 46 2.56 -0.73 8.97
CA CYS A 46 2.33 -0.20 7.63
C CYS A 46 1.73 -1.26 6.69
N ALA A 47 1.93 -2.55 6.96
CA ALA A 47 1.42 -3.63 6.14
C ALA A 47 -0.11 -3.63 6.09
N GLY A 48 -0.79 -3.41 7.22
CA GLY A 48 -2.25 -3.34 7.27
C GLY A 48 -2.84 -2.16 6.48
N GLU A 49 -2.17 -1.01 6.47
CA GLU A 49 -2.57 0.14 5.66
C GLU A 49 -2.38 -0.13 4.16
N TRP A 50 -1.25 -0.77 3.82
CA TRP A 50 -0.95 -1.17 2.45
C TRP A 50 -1.97 -2.19 1.91
N GLU A 51 -2.34 -3.20 2.69
CA GLU A 51 -3.35 -4.19 2.31
C GLU A 51 -4.71 -3.53 2.04
N ALA A 52 -5.15 -2.63 2.93
CA ALA A 52 -6.40 -1.90 2.75
C ALA A 52 -6.38 -1.06 1.46
N PHE A 53 -5.25 -0.42 1.16
CA PHE A 53 -5.07 0.33 -0.08
C PHE A 53 -5.11 -0.57 -1.33
N ALA A 54 -4.43 -1.72 -1.30
CA ALA A 54 -4.41 -2.68 -2.41
C ALA A 54 -5.81 -3.26 -2.69
N ASP A 55 -6.60 -3.52 -1.64
CA ASP A 55 -7.99 -3.95 -1.75
C ASP A 55 -8.86 -2.86 -2.38
N GLN A 56 -8.69 -1.61 -1.97
CA GLN A 56 -9.44 -0.49 -2.54
C GLN A 56 -9.10 -0.30 -4.02
N LEU A 57 -7.82 -0.30 -4.40
CA LEU A 57 -7.41 -0.26 -5.79
C LEU A 57 -8.00 -1.42 -6.61
N SER A 58 -8.03 -2.62 -6.06
CA SER A 58 -8.62 -3.79 -6.72
C SER A 58 -10.12 -3.63 -6.96
N ARG A 59 -10.86 -2.99 -6.05
CA ARG A 59 -12.28 -2.64 -6.24
C ARG A 59 -12.44 -1.59 -7.34
N LEU A 60 -11.62 -0.54 -7.33
CA LEU A 60 -11.65 0.50 -8.36
C LEU A 60 -11.36 -0.06 -9.76
N ALA A 61 -10.39 -0.96 -9.87
CA ALA A 61 -10.06 -1.63 -11.12
C ALA A 61 -11.23 -2.45 -11.67
N LYS A 62 -12.00 -3.11 -10.81
CA LYS A 62 -13.18 -3.91 -11.21
C LYS A 62 -14.37 -3.06 -11.68
N ILE A 63 -14.59 -1.92 -11.03
CA ILE A 63 -15.71 -1.02 -11.33
C ILE A 63 -15.38 -0.10 -12.53
N GLY A 64 -14.09 0.00 -12.86
CA GLY A 64 -13.55 1.00 -13.77
C GLY A 64 -13.18 2.25 -12.96
N ALA A 65 -11.94 2.73 -13.11
CA ALA A 65 -11.41 3.79 -12.26
C ALA A 65 -11.99 5.18 -12.57
N HIS A 66 -12.68 5.36 -13.70
CA HIS A 66 -13.16 6.67 -14.16
C HIS A 66 -14.20 7.30 -13.21
N PRO A 67 -15.29 6.62 -12.79
CA PRO A 67 -16.26 7.22 -11.89
C PRO A 67 -15.65 7.65 -10.55
N THR A 68 -14.78 6.82 -9.97
CA THR A 68 -14.22 7.10 -8.63
C THR A 68 -13.02 8.05 -8.64
N LEU A 69 -12.11 7.95 -9.62
CA LEU A 69 -10.91 8.80 -9.66
C LEU A 69 -11.12 10.12 -10.40
N ILE A 70 -12.13 10.21 -11.26
CA ILE A 70 -12.35 11.39 -12.11
C ILE A 70 -13.70 12.05 -11.81
N GLU A 71 -14.82 11.32 -11.90
CA GLU A 71 -16.14 11.94 -11.75
C GLU A 71 -16.45 12.35 -10.32
N TYR A 72 -16.16 11.48 -9.35
CA TYR A 72 -16.42 11.76 -7.94
C TYR A 72 -15.67 12.99 -7.40
N PRO A 73 -14.31 13.07 -7.49
CA PRO A 73 -13.61 14.25 -6.97
C PRO A 73 -13.96 15.54 -7.73
N LYS A 74 -14.31 15.45 -9.03
CA LYS A 74 -14.79 16.60 -9.79
C LYS A 74 -16.12 17.14 -9.25
N ASN A 75 -16.98 16.28 -8.72
CA ASN A 75 -18.32 16.63 -8.28
C ASN A 75 -18.44 16.88 -6.77
N ASN A 76 -17.59 16.25 -5.95
CA ASN A 76 -17.71 16.24 -4.48
C ASN A 76 -16.46 16.75 -3.73
N GLY A 77 -15.36 17.06 -4.43
CA GLY A 77 -14.08 17.37 -3.80
C GLY A 77 -13.29 16.12 -3.39
N THR A 78 -12.01 16.30 -3.03
CA THR A 78 -11.08 15.19 -2.77
C THR A 78 -11.19 14.57 -1.37
N ASP A 79 -11.86 15.26 -0.44
CA ASP A 79 -11.80 14.93 0.99
C ASP A 79 -12.66 13.70 1.36
N GLU A 80 -13.75 13.43 0.64
CA GLU A 80 -14.66 12.31 0.95
C GLU A 80 -14.19 10.94 0.44
N LEU A 81 -13.22 10.88 -0.48
CA LEU A 81 -12.70 9.61 -1.00
C LEU A 81 -11.93 8.78 0.06
N ILE A 82 -11.60 9.41 1.18
CA ILE A 82 -10.79 8.83 2.27
C ILE A 82 -11.69 8.29 3.41
N GLU A 83 -12.97 8.67 3.48
CA GLU A 83 -13.83 8.43 4.67
C GLU A 83 -14.79 7.21 4.58
N GLU A 84 -14.71 6.36 3.56
CA GLU A 84 -15.60 5.17 3.44
C GLU A 84 -15.22 3.99 4.37
N LYS A 85 -14.76 4.27 5.59
CA LYS A 85 -14.46 3.22 6.61
C LYS A 85 -15.26 3.32 7.92
N GLN A 86 -16.21 4.25 8.08
CA GLN A 86 -16.91 4.42 9.37
C GLN A 86 -18.41 4.10 9.42
N LEU A 87 -19.07 3.59 8.37
CA LEU A 87 -20.54 3.39 8.40
C LEU A 87 -21.05 1.93 8.32
N LEU A 88 -20.22 0.92 8.65
CA LEU A 88 -20.67 -0.49 8.67
C LEU A 88 -20.55 -1.21 10.02
N HIS A 89 -20.42 -0.50 11.15
CA HIS A 89 -20.29 -1.12 12.48
C HIS A 89 -21.44 -0.87 13.48
N ASP A 90 -22.61 -0.35 13.04
CA ASP A 90 -23.78 -0.21 13.92
C ASP A 90 -25.09 -0.63 13.24
N GLN A 91 -25.20 -1.91 12.86
CA GLN A 91 -26.49 -2.58 12.66
C GLN A 91 -26.48 -3.99 13.26
#